data_AF-E4T7M7-F1
#
_entry.id   AF-E4T7M7-F1
#
_cell.length_a   1.000
_cell.length_b   1.000
_cell.length_c   1.000
_cell.angle_alpha   90.00
_cell.angle_beta   90.00
_cell.angle_gamma   90.00
#
_symmetry.space_group_name_H-M   'P 1'
#
loop_
_entity.id
_entity.type
_entity.pdbx_description
1 polymer ?
#
loop_
_entity_poly.entity_id
_entity_poly.type
_entity_poly.pdbx_seq_one_letter_code
_entity_poly.pdbx_strand_id
1 'polypeptide(L)' 'MNDKELLLQAFKANQGKMDEITLGEQLGLSETETQRIISQLLSEHKIEFEQFGLCNYKTK' A
#
# COMPACT_ATOMS: atom_id res chain seq x y z
N MET A 1 -12.83 -7.36 -10.04
CA MET A 1 -11.77 -6.33 -10.06
C MET A 1 -11.44 -6.08 -8.59
N ASN A 2 -10.23 -6.42 -8.17
CA ASN A 2 -9.87 -6.46 -6.76
C ASN A 2 -8.96 -5.24 -6.50
N ASP A 3 -9.52 -4.16 -5.96
CA ASP A 3 -8.78 -2.92 -5.70
C ASP A 3 -7.55 -3.16 -4.82
N LYS A 4 -7.64 -4.17 -3.96
CA LYS A 4 -6.54 -4.72 -3.16
C LYS A 4 -5.37 -5.28 -3.98
N GLU A 5 -5.62 -5.96 -5.10
CA GLU A 5 -4.54 -6.45 -5.97
C GLU A 5 -3.88 -5.32 -6.75
N LEU A 6 -4.66 -4.34 -7.20
CA LEU A 6 -4.14 -3.13 -7.83
C LEU A 6 -3.26 -2.34 -6.86
N LEU A 7 -3.72 -2.14 -5.63
CA LEU A 7 -2.95 -1.48 -4.58
C LEU A 7 -1.67 -2.26 -4.27
N LEU A 8 -1.74 -3.59 -4.14
CA LEU A 8 -0.56 -4.43 -3.90
C LEU A 8 0.46 -4.34 -5.04
N GLN A 9 0.02 -4.37 -6.29
CA GLN A 9 0.90 -4.23 -7.45
C GLN A 9 1.54 -2.84 -7.49
N ALA A 10 0.77 -1.80 -7.14
CA ALA A 10 1.28 -0.44 -7.06
C ALA A 10 2.31 -0.29 -5.92
N PHE A 11 2.08 -0.90 -4.76
CA PHE A 11 3.08 -0.99 -3.69
C PHE A 11 4.37 -1.68 -4.16
N LYS A 12 4.27 -2.80 -4.90
CA LYS A 12 5.43 -3.51 -5.47
C LYS A 12 6.20 -2.63 -6.45
N ALA A 13 5.49 -1.90 -7.31
CA ALA A 13 6.10 -1.00 -8.30
C ALA A 13 6.71 0.25 -7.65
N ASN A 14 6.10 0.74 -6.57
CA ASN A 14 6.52 1.95 -5.86
C ASN A 14 7.83 1.76 -5.09
N GLN A 15 8.09 0.56 -4.55
CA GLN A 15 9.32 0.24 -3.81
C GLN A 15 9.67 1.27 -2.70
N GLY A 16 8.64 1.83 -2.04
CA GLY A 16 8.82 2.81 -0.96
C GLY A 16 9.09 4.26 -1.41
N LYS A 17 8.92 4.60 -2.69
CA LYS A 17 9.14 5.96 -3.21
C LYS A 17 8.05 6.97 -2.87
N MET A 18 6.79 6.54 -2.82
CA MET A 18 5.62 7.34 -2.46
C MET A 18 4.91 6.78 -1.23
N ASP A 19 4.28 7.65 -0.46
CA ASP A 19 3.38 7.28 0.63
C ASP A 19 2.24 6.40 0.14
N GLU A 20 1.82 5.52 1.03
CA GLU A 20 0.69 4.63 0.83
C GLU A 20 -0.61 5.35 0.48
N ILE A 21 -0.85 6.53 1.06
CA ILE A 21 -2.04 7.34 0.81
C ILE A 21 -2.01 7.90 -0.61
N THR A 22 -0.87 8.45 -1.04
CA THR A 22 -0.70 8.97 -2.41
C THR A 22 -0.86 7.86 -3.45
N LEU A 23 -0.37 6.65 -3.16
CA LEU A 23 -0.61 5.46 -3.99
C LEU A 23 -2.10 5.11 -4.09
N GLY A 24 -2.82 5.17 -2.97
CA GLY A 24 -4.26 4.99 -2.93
C GLY A 24 -5.01 6.00 -3.79
N GLU A 25 -4.71 7.28 -3.62
CA GLU A 25 -5.34 8.36 -4.39
C GLU A 25 -5.07 8.24 -5.91
N GLN A 26 -3.85 7.85 -6.30
CA GLN A 26 -3.51 7.55 -7.71
C GLN A 26 -4.36 6.42 -8.31
N LEU A 27 -4.81 5.50 -7.47
CA LEU A 27 -5.69 4.39 -7.85
C LEU A 27 -7.18 4.74 -7.73
N GLY A 28 -7.51 5.96 -7.32
CA GLY A 28 -8.90 6.40 -7.09
C GLY A 28 -9.49 5.91 -5.76
N LEU A 29 -8.64 5.47 -4.83
CA LEU A 29 -9.04 5.05 -3.49
C LEU A 29 -8.95 6.22 -2.52
N SER A 30 -9.95 6.35 -1.66
CA SER A 30 -9.89 7.29 -0.54
C SER A 30 -8.82 6.85 0.47
N GLU A 31 -8.34 7.80 1.26
CA GLU A 31 -7.39 7.55 2.36
C GLU A 31 -7.87 6.41 3.28
N THR A 32 -9.16 6.42 3.64
CA THR A 32 -9.78 5.41 4.52
C THR A 32 -9.80 4.01 3.89
N GLU A 33 -10.11 3.91 2.59
CA GLU A 33 -10.11 2.63 1.86
C GLU A 33 -8.70 2.09 1.74
N THR A 34 -7.75 2.98 1.45
CA THR A 34 -6.32 2.68 1.34
C THR A 34 -5.79 2.13 2.67
N GLN A 35 -6.07 2.78 3.79
CA GLN A 35 -5.70 2.28 5.13
C GLN A 35 -6.36 0.94 5.49
N ARG A 36 -7.63 0.72 5.11
CA ARG A 36 -8.29 -0.58 5.30
C ARG A 36 -7.56 -1.68 4.55
N ILE A 37 -7.22 -1.44 3.29
CA ILE A 37 -6.52 -2.42 2.46
C ILE A 37 -5.12 -2.67 2.99
N ILE A 38 -4.38 -1.63 3.39
CA ILE A 38 -3.06 -1.74 4.02
C ILE A 38 -3.13 -2.61 5.28
N SER A 39 -4.11 -2.37 6.14
CA SER A 39 -4.32 -3.17 7.37
C SER A 39 -4.61 -4.65 7.06
N GLN A 40 -5.36 -4.92 5.98
CA GLN A 40 -5.58 -6.29 5.50
C GLN A 40 -4.29 -6.91 4.94
N LEU A 41 -3.54 -6.19 4.11
CA LEU A 41 -2.29 -6.63 3.52
C LEU A 41 -1.21 -6.90 4.58
N LEU A 42 -1.17 -6.10 5.64
CA LEU A 42 -0.38 -6.30 6.86
C LEU A 42 -0.77 -7.60 7.57
N SER A 43 -2.08 -7.81 7.80
CA SER A 43 -2.60 -9.02 8.44
C SER A 43 -2.34 -10.28 7.60
N GLU A 44 -2.31 -10.15 6.27
CA GLU A 44 -1.96 -11.22 5.33
C GLU A 44 -0.44 -11.38 5.13
N HIS A 45 0.40 -10.62 5.83
CA HIS A 45 1.87 -10.62 5.66
C HIS A 45 2.34 -10.39 4.22
N LYS A 46 1.56 -9.67 3.40
CA LYS A 46 1.94 -9.30 2.02
C LYS A 46 2.81 -8.05 1.99
N ILE A 47 2.66 -7.21 3.01
CA ILE A 47 3.50 -6.03 3.26
C ILE A 47 4.03 -6.10 4.70
N GLU A 48 5.25 -5.61 4.90
CA GLU A 48 5.87 -5.45 6.21
C GLU A 48 6.16 -3.97 6.46
N PHE A 49 6.05 -3.57 7.72
CA PHE A 49 6.38 -2.22 8.14
C PHE A 49 7.91 -2.08 8.23
N GLU A 50 8.51 -1.25 7.38
CA GLU A 50 9.95 -0.93 7.36
C GLU A 50 10.09 0.60 7.44
N GLN A 51 10.56 1.13 8.58
CA GLN A 51 10.77 2.57 8.83
C GLN A 51 11.97 3.12 8.03
N PHE A 52 11.89 3.10 6.71
CA PHE A 52 12.93 3.63 5.83
C PHE A 52 12.34 4.53 4.74
N GLY A 53 11.88 5.73 5.15
CA GLY A 53 11.55 6.82 4.24
C GLY A 53 10.10 7.31 4.33
N LEU A 54 9.58 7.77 3.18
CA LEU A 54 8.22 8.31 3.04
C LEU A 54 7.16 7.20 3.19
N CYS A 55 7.43 6.02 2.66
CA CYS A 55 6.55 4.87 2.84
C CYS A 55 7.12 3.97 3.94
N ASN A 56 6.37 3.80 5.03
CA ASN A 56 6.79 2.89 6.10
C ASN A 56 6.48 1.42 5.79
N TYR A 57 6.10 1.09 4.55
CA TYR A 57 5.64 -0.24 4.16
C TYR A 57 6.40 -0.75 2.95
N LYS A 58 6.81 -2.01 3.03
CA LYS A 58 7.53 -2.72 1.97
C LYS A 58 6.82 -4.01 1.65
N THR A 59 6.71 -4.32 0.36
CA THR A 59 6.16 -5.60 -0.10
C THR A 59 7.16 -6.72 0.13
N LYS A 60 6.70 -7.84 0.70
CA LYS A 60 7.49 -9.07 0.82
C LYS A 60 7.57 -9.83 -0.51
#